data_AF-A0A833VJF1-F1
#
_entry.id   AF-A0A833VJF1-F1
#
_cell.length_a   1.000
_cell.length_b   1.000
_cell.length_c   1.000
_cell.angle_alpha   90.00
_cell.angle_beta   90.00
_cell.angle_gamma   90.00
#
_symmetry.space_group_name_H-M   'P 1'
#
loop_
_entity.id
_entity.type
_entity.pdbx_description
1 polymer ?
#
loop_
_entity_poly.entity_id
_entity_poly.type
_entity_poly.pdbx_seq_one_letter_code
_entity_poly.pdbx_strand_id
1 'polypeptide(L)'
;MNQENILKNYILSQYSMEKLAVIKKKLSKSILEADPWWRIINQIKKEVTDEESIEEASSSNDEDCNDILSRHQTPDQLSSTQFYFTQPDKSFNTGTQQEHISKLDITECLFEELEYRMSKNSTYNLCCSMNNMTLNQRIKYVQIFYTHLVLPKIIALEEPSRLLLSALVESTQKFPNDIQQFIFIPLLNVDLTDTTIIDGIVNTFEPERHIILIAKYLSYVKELKSWHLSFLHTLITTTTDITLNDKLVQLLSEKAVDFAKDKSFGKLVLSFIKSNIKFSNEQKELLWEIANINQTLYKKPMQNILKSM
;
A
#
# COMPACT_ATOMS: atom_id res chain seq x y z
N MET A 1 -46.19 13.12 26.10
CA MET A 1 -45.39 11.90 26.29
C MET A 1 -43.94 12.26 25.97
N ASN A 2 -43.06 12.30 26.98
CA ASN A 2 -41.66 12.68 26.81
C ASN A 2 -40.87 11.47 26.32
N GLN A 3 -40.31 11.55 25.11
CA GLN A 3 -39.28 10.60 24.69
C GLN A 3 -38.03 10.89 25.53
N GLU A 4 -37.67 9.95 26.40
CA GLU A 4 -36.38 10.00 27.10
C GLU A 4 -35.26 9.88 26.07
N ASN A 5 -34.33 10.83 26.09
CA ASN A 5 -33.20 10.86 25.16
C ASN A 5 -32.14 9.85 25.63
N ILE A 6 -32.33 8.59 25.28
CA ILE A 6 -31.48 7.48 25.73
C ILE A 6 -30.37 7.23 24.72
N LEU A 7 -29.11 7.25 25.18
CA LEU A 7 -27.96 6.76 24.45
C LEU A 7 -27.44 5.48 25.12
N LYS A 8 -27.77 4.33 24.54
CA LYS A 8 -27.52 2.99 25.10
C LYS A 8 -28.09 2.87 26.52
N ASN A 9 -27.25 2.87 27.55
CA ASN A 9 -27.64 2.71 28.95
C ASN A 9 -27.73 4.05 29.71
N TYR A 10 -27.62 5.18 29.02
CA TYR A 10 -27.56 6.50 29.64
C TYR A 10 -28.69 7.40 29.18
N ILE A 11 -29.37 8.02 30.14
CA ILE A 11 -30.35 9.09 29.89
C ILE A 11 -29.56 10.39 29.73
N LEU A 12 -29.63 10.98 28.54
CA LEU A 12 -28.95 12.23 28.26
C LEU A 12 -29.74 13.40 28.83
N SER A 13 -29.05 14.28 29.55
CA SER A 13 -29.61 15.53 30.03
C SER A 13 -30.04 16.44 28.87
N GLN A 14 -30.98 17.34 29.12
CA GLN A 14 -31.40 18.39 28.19
C GLN A 14 -30.20 19.20 27.66
N TYR A 15 -29.27 19.55 28.56
CA TYR A 15 -28.04 20.27 28.23
C TYR A 15 -27.14 19.48 27.25
N SER A 16 -27.00 18.17 27.46
CA SER A 16 -26.26 17.29 26.56
C SER A 16 -26.91 17.25 25.17
N MET A 17 -28.24 17.21 25.12
CA MET A 17 -29.01 17.22 23.87
C MET A 17 -28.87 18.53 23.11
N GLU A 18 -28.88 19.67 23.80
CA GLU A 18 -28.66 20.99 23.19
C GLU A 18 -27.24 21.11 22.62
N LYS A 19 -26.22 20.65 23.36
CA LYS A 19 -24.84 20.59 22.88
C LYS A 19 -24.70 19.68 21.65
N LEU A 20 -25.31 18.50 21.67
CA LEU A 20 -25.32 17.57 20.54
C LEU A 20 -26.06 18.15 19.33
N ALA A 21 -27.15 18.90 19.54
CA ALA A 21 -27.87 19.58 18.46
C ALA A 21 -27.01 20.68 17.80
N VAL A 22 -26.24 21.43 18.58
CA VAL A 22 -25.27 22.41 18.07
C VAL A 22 -24.16 21.72 17.28
N ILE A 23 -23.60 20.62 17.80
CA ILE A 23 -22.57 19.82 17.11
C ILE A 23 -23.14 19.25 15.81
N LYS A 24 -24.34 18.66 15.83
CA LYS A 24 -25.05 18.13 14.66
C LYS A 24 -25.29 19.21 13.60
N LYS A 25 -25.71 20.41 14.02
CA LYS A 25 -25.95 21.56 13.12
C LYS A 25 -24.65 22.11 12.51
N LYS A 26 -23.55 22.10 13.28
CA LYS A 26 -22.22 22.47 12.78
C LYS A 26 -21.68 21.42 11.81
N LEU A 27 -21.81 20.13 12.14
CA LEU A 27 -21.43 19.02 11.26
C LEU A 27 -22.26 19.01 9.97
N SER A 28 -23.57 19.29 10.02
CA SER A 28 -24.41 19.30 8.81
C SER A 28 -24.05 20.41 7.82
N LYS A 29 -23.59 21.57 8.31
CA LYS A 29 -23.01 22.62 7.44
C LYS A 29 -21.59 22.26 6.98
N SER A 30 -20.78 21.75 7.91
CA SER A 30 -19.39 21.36 7.67
C SER A 30 -19.24 20.17 6.72
N ILE A 31 -20.24 19.34 6.46
CA ILE A 31 -20.15 18.26 5.46
C ILE A 31 -20.36 18.79 4.04
N LEU A 32 -21.17 19.84 3.87
CA LEU A 32 -21.35 20.51 2.57
C LEU A 32 -20.15 21.41 2.22
N GLU A 33 -19.53 22.00 3.24
CA GLU A 33 -18.27 22.75 3.18
C GLU A 33 -17.03 21.87 3.50
N ALA A 34 -17.21 20.56 3.71
CA ALA A 34 -16.11 19.66 4.03
C ALA A 34 -15.18 19.57 2.83
N ASP A 35 -13.92 19.26 3.13
CA ASP A 35 -12.95 18.80 2.14
C ASP A 35 -13.66 17.85 1.15
N PRO A 36 -13.64 18.11 -0.17
CA PRO A 36 -14.35 17.32 -1.19
C PRO A 36 -14.17 15.81 -1.04
N TRP A 37 -13.07 15.39 -0.44
CA TRP A 37 -12.72 14.03 -0.09
C TRP A 37 -13.71 13.34 0.86
N TRP A 38 -14.30 14.05 1.82
CA TRP A 38 -15.34 13.50 2.69
C TRP A 38 -16.67 13.26 1.96
N ARG A 39 -16.90 13.93 0.82
CA ARG A 39 -18.07 13.69 -0.02
C ARG A 39 -17.92 12.38 -0.81
N ILE A 40 -16.70 12.07 -1.27
CA ILE A 40 -16.38 10.82 -1.98
C ILE A 40 -16.65 9.60 -1.09
N ILE A 41 -16.29 9.67 0.20
CA ILE A 41 -16.54 8.59 1.17
C ILE A 41 -18.05 8.40 1.45
N ASN A 42 -18.84 9.47 1.45
CA ASN A 42 -20.25 9.45 1.85
C ASN A 42 -21.25 9.17 0.71
N GLN A 43 -20.85 9.31 -0.57
CA GLN A 43 -21.74 9.06 -1.72
C GLN A 43 -22.23 7.60 -1.82
N ILE A 44 -21.62 6.68 -1.09
CA ILE A 44 -21.97 5.25 -1.08
C ILE A 44 -23.27 4.96 -0.28
N LYS A 45 -23.80 5.91 0.51
CA LYS A 45 -25.05 5.70 1.25
C LYS A 45 -26.34 5.90 0.46
N LYS A 46 -26.30 6.26 -0.82
CA LYS A 46 -27.47 6.24 -1.70
C LYS A 46 -27.34 5.07 -2.67
N GLU A 47 -28.00 3.97 -2.33
CA GLU A 47 -28.20 2.84 -3.24
C GLU A 47 -28.96 3.27 -4.50
N VAL A 48 -28.40 2.88 -5.64
CA VAL A 48 -29.05 2.23 -6.79
C VAL A 48 -30.42 2.77 -7.22
N THR A 49 -30.43 3.51 -8.33
CA THR A 49 -31.47 3.37 -9.36
C THR A 49 -30.89 3.81 -10.71
N ASP A 50 -30.69 2.81 -11.57
CA ASP A 50 -30.60 2.72 -13.03
C ASP A 50 -30.32 3.92 -13.96
N GLU A 51 -29.52 3.56 -14.97
CA GLU A 51 -29.45 4.03 -16.37
C GLU A 51 -28.67 5.30 -16.77
N GLU A 52 -27.63 5.03 -17.59
CA GLU A 52 -27.07 5.81 -18.73
C GLU A 52 -26.56 7.24 -18.44
N SER A 53 -25.46 7.76 -18.99
CA SER A 53 -24.66 7.46 -20.18
C SER A 53 -23.26 8.07 -20.00
N ILE A 54 -22.29 7.50 -20.73
CA ILE A 54 -20.95 8.06 -20.91
C ILE A 54 -21.04 9.17 -21.95
N GLU A 55 -20.61 10.39 -21.63
CA GLU A 55 -20.19 11.37 -22.65
C GLU A 55 -18.89 12.06 -22.25
N GLU A 56 -17.95 12.01 -23.19
CA GLU A 56 -16.71 12.76 -23.25
C GLU A 56 -16.99 14.26 -23.43
N ALA A 57 -16.23 15.13 -22.78
CA ALA A 57 -15.98 16.48 -23.28
C ALA A 57 -14.62 17.01 -22.80
N SER A 58 -13.71 17.09 -23.74
CA SER A 58 -12.48 17.87 -23.74
C SER A 58 -12.75 19.38 -23.75
N SER A 59 -11.87 20.13 -23.07
CA SER A 59 -11.11 21.30 -23.54
C SER A 59 -11.12 22.55 -22.63
N SER A 60 -9.88 22.96 -22.31
CA SER A 60 -9.33 24.31 -22.13
C SER A 60 -10.22 25.45 -21.60
N ASN A 61 -9.75 26.11 -20.55
CA ASN A 61 -9.17 27.46 -20.69
C ASN A 61 -8.32 27.82 -19.46
N ASP A 62 -7.07 28.16 -19.74
CA ASP A 62 -6.19 28.91 -18.84
C ASP A 62 -6.73 30.34 -18.70
N GLU A 63 -6.99 30.78 -17.46
CA GLU A 63 -6.98 32.19 -17.13
C GLU A 63 -6.09 32.44 -15.91
N ASP A 64 -5.00 33.13 -16.23
CA ASP A 64 -3.98 33.72 -15.39
C ASP A 64 -4.60 34.77 -14.45
N CYS A 65 -4.26 34.71 -13.16
CA CYS A 65 -4.55 35.76 -12.19
C CYS A 65 -3.37 35.87 -11.22
N ASN A 66 -2.24 36.33 -11.73
CA ASN A 66 -1.30 37.11 -10.94
C ASN A 66 -1.90 38.49 -10.71
N ASP A 67 -2.26 38.86 -9.48
CA ASP A 67 -1.65 40.03 -8.82
C ASP A 67 -2.08 40.16 -7.35
N ILE A 68 -1.25 40.87 -6.58
CA ILE A 68 -1.40 41.32 -5.19
C ILE A 68 -0.96 40.32 -4.11
N LEU A 69 0.36 40.14 -4.01
CA LEU A 69 1.02 39.69 -2.77
C LEU A 69 2.34 40.44 -2.58
N SER A 70 2.28 41.68 -2.06
CA SER A 70 3.36 42.24 -1.23
C SER A 70 2.98 43.62 -0.67
N ARG A 71 2.73 43.69 0.64
CA ARG A 71 3.44 44.64 1.52
C ARG A 71 3.22 44.29 3.00
N HIS A 72 4.33 44.41 3.70
CA HIS A 72 4.61 43.97 5.07
C HIS A 72 4.01 44.86 6.16
N GLN A 73 3.77 44.20 7.31
CA GLN A 73 4.03 44.62 8.70
C GLN A 73 3.19 45.74 9.32
N THR A 74 2.50 45.42 10.42
CA THR A 74 3.00 45.65 11.79
C THR A 74 2.22 44.81 12.81
N PRO A 75 2.80 44.55 14.01
CA PRO A 75 2.35 43.53 14.94
C PRO A 75 1.56 44.13 16.10
N ASP A 76 0.34 43.66 16.35
CA ASP A 76 -0.32 43.90 17.64
C ASP A 76 -1.10 42.65 18.08
N GLN A 77 -0.50 41.97 19.05
CA GLN A 77 -1.13 41.67 20.33
C GLN A 77 -2.54 41.04 20.29
N LEU A 78 -2.60 39.71 20.15
CA LEU A 78 -3.72 38.94 20.69
C LEU A 78 -3.21 37.83 21.61
N SER A 79 -3.38 38.12 22.88
CA SER A 79 -3.13 37.32 24.07
C SER A 79 -3.65 35.89 23.98
N SER A 80 -2.76 34.95 24.25
CA SER A 80 -3.05 33.56 24.56
C SER A 80 -4.09 33.45 25.68
N THR A 81 -5.28 32.94 25.36
CA THR A 81 -6.17 32.41 26.38
C THR A 81 -5.91 30.91 26.50
N GLN A 82 -4.94 30.57 27.35
CA GLN A 82 -4.88 29.25 27.96
C GLN A 82 -6.15 29.07 28.79
N PHE A 83 -7.12 28.32 28.26
CA PHE A 83 -8.22 27.82 29.08
C PHE A 83 -7.70 26.65 29.92
N TYR A 84 -7.51 26.91 31.21
CA TYR A 84 -7.30 25.88 32.23
C TYR A 84 -8.52 24.96 32.29
N PHE A 85 -8.36 23.69 31.92
CA PHE A 85 -9.18 22.61 32.45
C PHE A 85 -8.52 22.15 33.76
N THR A 86 -8.86 22.77 34.88
CA THR A 86 -8.61 22.19 36.19
C THR A 86 -9.59 21.04 36.41
N GLN A 87 -9.13 19.81 36.20
CA GLN A 87 -9.77 18.65 36.83
C GLN A 87 -9.35 18.66 38.31
N PRO A 88 -10.27 18.49 39.27
CA PRO A 88 -9.88 18.34 40.66
C PRO A 88 -9.17 16.99 40.84
N ASP A 89 -7.93 17.04 41.29
CA ASP A 89 -7.12 15.87 41.68
C ASP A 89 -7.89 15.02 42.69
N LYS A 90 -8.37 13.85 42.23
CA LYS A 90 -8.69 12.73 43.12
C LYS A 90 -7.49 11.81 43.15
N SER A 91 -6.75 11.90 44.24
CA SER A 91 -5.71 10.95 44.60
C SER A 91 -6.27 9.52 44.67
N PHE A 92 -5.91 8.68 43.71
CA PHE A 92 -5.93 7.23 43.87
C PHE A 92 -4.55 6.70 43.50
N ASN A 93 -3.70 6.55 44.52
CA ASN A 93 -2.62 5.57 44.47
C ASN A 93 -3.26 4.19 44.59
N THR A 94 -3.13 3.36 43.56
CA THR A 94 -2.51 2.03 43.63
C THR A 94 -2.63 1.30 42.29
N GLY A 95 -1.49 1.07 41.65
CA GLY A 95 -1.21 -0.15 40.89
C GLY A 95 -2.02 -0.40 39.62
N THR A 96 -1.71 0.32 38.54
CA THR A 96 -1.84 -0.22 37.19
C THR A 96 -0.73 0.36 36.34
N GLN A 97 0.02 -0.53 35.70
CA GLN A 97 1.06 -0.17 34.75
C GLN A 97 0.46 0.84 33.75
N GLN A 98 1.08 2.00 33.71
CA GLN A 98 0.83 3.02 32.72
C GLN A 98 1.18 2.38 31.37
N GLU A 99 0.18 1.83 30.69
CA GLU A 99 0.33 1.34 29.34
C GLU A 99 0.93 2.49 28.54
N HIS A 100 2.09 2.20 27.97
CA HIS A 100 2.82 3.08 27.10
C HIS A 100 1.92 3.32 25.88
N ILE A 101 1.04 4.33 25.94
CA ILE A 101 0.32 4.81 24.76
C ILE A 101 1.42 5.35 23.86
N SER A 102 1.90 4.50 22.94
CA SER A 102 2.71 4.95 21.82
C SER A 102 1.97 6.12 21.18
N LYS A 103 2.70 7.18 20.85
CA LYS A 103 2.19 8.27 20.01
C LYS A 103 1.73 7.67 18.67
N LEU A 104 0.53 7.10 18.60
CA LEU A 104 -0.14 6.90 17.33
C LEU A 104 -0.59 8.28 16.87
N ASP A 105 -0.23 8.62 15.64
CA ASP A 105 -0.75 9.80 14.98
C ASP A 105 -2.27 9.61 14.84
N ILE A 106 -3.07 10.63 15.16
CA ILE A 106 -4.53 10.57 14.99
C ILE A 106 -4.89 10.15 13.56
N THR A 107 -4.08 10.55 12.58
CA THR A 107 -4.26 10.14 11.19
C THR A 107 -4.08 8.64 10.97
N GLU A 108 -3.10 8.01 11.62
CA GLU A 108 -2.87 6.56 11.60
C GLU A 108 -4.10 5.82 12.13
N CYS A 109 -4.59 6.19 13.32
CA CYS A 109 -5.80 5.59 13.90
C CYS A 109 -7.03 5.75 13.01
N LEU A 110 -7.16 6.87 12.30
CA LEU A 110 -8.26 7.09 11.36
C LEU A 110 -8.17 6.15 10.16
N PHE A 111 -6.98 5.93 9.62
CA PHE A 111 -6.80 5.01 8.49
C PHE A 111 -7.02 3.55 8.87
N GLU A 112 -6.65 3.15 10.09
CA GLU A 112 -6.95 1.82 10.63
C GLU A 112 -8.46 1.60 10.82
N GLU A 113 -9.19 2.59 11.35
CA GLU A 113 -10.65 2.49 11.49
C GLU A 113 -11.35 2.51 10.11
N LEU A 114 -10.80 3.26 9.15
CA LEU A 114 -11.28 3.28 7.78
C LEU A 114 -11.04 1.95 7.07
N GLU A 115 -9.90 1.30 7.30
CA GLU A 115 -9.61 -0.03 6.79
C GLU A 115 -10.76 -0.97 7.12
N TYR A 116 -11.13 -1.09 8.39
CA TYR A 116 -12.18 -2.00 8.82
C TYR A 116 -13.56 -1.70 8.22
N ARG A 117 -13.89 -0.41 8.03
CA ARG A 117 -15.23 0.03 7.60
C ARG A 117 -15.40 0.13 6.08
N MET A 118 -14.31 0.24 5.34
CA MET A 118 -14.38 0.51 3.90
C MET A 118 -14.61 -0.76 3.09
N SER A 119 -15.62 -0.70 2.22
CA SER A 119 -15.86 -1.72 1.19
C SER A 119 -14.77 -1.66 0.11
N LYS A 120 -14.62 -2.75 -0.67
CA LYS A 120 -13.68 -2.82 -1.79
C LYS A 120 -13.87 -1.66 -2.78
N ASN A 121 -15.11 -1.27 -3.09
CA ASN A 121 -15.43 -0.12 -3.96
C ASN A 121 -15.00 1.21 -3.33
N SER A 122 -15.20 1.38 -2.02
CA SER A 122 -14.78 2.59 -1.31
C SER A 122 -13.26 2.73 -1.36
N THR A 123 -12.54 1.62 -1.13
CA THR A 123 -11.07 1.58 -1.20
C THR A 123 -10.59 1.93 -2.60
N TYR A 124 -11.20 1.35 -3.63
CA TYR A 124 -10.90 1.68 -5.03
C TYR A 124 -11.04 3.18 -5.31
N ASN A 125 -12.19 3.78 -4.97
CA ASN A 125 -12.44 5.20 -5.20
C ASN A 125 -11.42 6.08 -4.45
N LEU A 126 -11.05 5.68 -3.23
CA LEU A 126 -10.04 6.39 -2.46
C LEU A 126 -8.65 6.27 -3.10
N CYS A 127 -8.25 5.08 -3.60
CA CYS A 127 -7.02 4.92 -4.37
C CYS A 127 -7.00 5.82 -5.61
N CYS A 128 -8.09 5.85 -6.40
CA CYS A 128 -8.20 6.72 -7.57
C CYS A 128 -8.11 8.21 -7.19
N SER A 129 -8.67 8.58 -6.04
CA SER A 129 -8.54 9.94 -5.53
C SER A 129 -7.08 10.24 -5.16
N MET A 130 -6.41 9.34 -4.42
CA MET A 130 -4.99 9.44 -4.06
C MET A 130 -4.09 9.60 -5.30
N ASN A 131 -4.45 8.93 -6.40
CA ASN A 131 -3.78 9.03 -7.69
C ASN A 131 -3.86 10.43 -8.35
N ASN A 132 -4.73 11.30 -7.85
CA ASN A 132 -4.92 12.67 -8.36
C ASN A 132 -4.55 13.75 -7.32
N MET A 133 -3.84 13.38 -6.24
CA MET A 133 -3.41 14.34 -5.21
C MET A 133 -2.29 15.27 -5.68
N THR A 134 -2.27 16.47 -5.09
CA THR A 134 -1.10 17.36 -5.17
C THR A 134 0.10 16.75 -4.47
N LEU A 135 1.31 17.18 -4.84
CA LEU A 135 2.56 16.69 -4.23
C LEU A 135 2.58 16.85 -2.70
N ASN A 136 2.11 17.99 -2.18
CA ASN A 136 2.08 18.26 -0.74
C ASN A 136 1.15 17.31 0.02
N GLN A 137 -0.03 17.03 -0.55
CA GLN A 137 -0.97 16.05 0.03
C GLN A 137 -0.40 14.64 -0.01
N ARG A 138 0.22 14.27 -1.14
CA ARG A 138 0.88 12.97 -1.30
C ARG A 138 1.96 12.76 -0.25
N ILE A 139 2.90 13.69 -0.08
CA ILE A 139 3.96 13.60 0.93
C ILE A 139 3.39 13.39 2.33
N LYS A 140 2.26 14.02 2.64
CA LYS A 140 1.63 13.94 3.96
C LYS A 140 0.91 12.61 4.20
N TYR A 141 0.22 12.07 3.20
CA TYR A 141 -0.74 10.97 3.41
C TYR A 141 -0.33 9.64 2.78
N VAL A 142 0.57 9.62 1.79
CA VAL A 142 0.80 8.42 0.97
C VAL A 142 1.33 7.24 1.77
N GLN A 143 2.26 7.48 2.69
CA GLN A 143 2.79 6.44 3.57
C GLN A 143 1.68 5.86 4.43
N ILE A 144 0.91 6.72 5.10
CA ILE A 144 -0.12 6.30 6.05
C ILE A 144 -1.24 5.55 5.30
N PHE A 145 -1.65 6.08 4.15
CA PHE A 145 -2.64 5.49 3.27
C PHE A 145 -2.25 4.07 2.83
N TYR A 146 -1.06 3.89 2.26
CA TYR A 146 -0.65 2.57 1.79
C TYR A 146 -0.38 1.61 2.95
N THR A 147 0.26 2.08 4.03
CA THR A 147 0.68 1.20 5.14
C THR A 147 -0.49 0.74 6.01
N HIS A 148 -1.43 1.63 6.33
CA HIS A 148 -2.49 1.33 7.31
C HIS A 148 -3.85 1.01 6.68
N LEU A 149 -4.06 1.31 5.39
CA LEU A 149 -5.33 1.03 4.71
C LEU A 149 -5.19 0.04 3.57
N VAL A 150 -4.28 0.27 2.63
CA VAL A 150 -4.21 -0.57 1.43
C VAL A 150 -3.48 -1.88 1.69
N LEU A 151 -2.33 -1.84 2.37
CA LEU A 151 -1.51 -3.02 2.65
C LEU A 151 -2.27 -4.08 3.46
N PRO A 152 -2.95 -3.77 4.59
CA PRO A 152 -3.72 -4.78 5.33
C PRO A 152 -4.82 -5.39 4.47
N LYS A 153 -5.46 -4.60 3.61
CA LYS A 153 -6.46 -5.10 2.66
C LYS A 153 -5.88 -6.09 1.67
N ILE A 154 -4.70 -5.84 1.11
CA ILE A 154 -4.04 -6.79 0.21
C ILE A 154 -3.73 -8.09 0.96
N ILE A 155 -3.18 -7.99 2.17
CA ILE A 155 -2.79 -9.15 2.98
C ILE A 155 -4.00 -10.01 3.35
N ALA A 156 -5.15 -9.39 3.64
CA ALA A 156 -6.39 -10.08 4.00
C ALA A 156 -7.20 -10.59 2.80
N LEU A 157 -6.73 -10.45 1.56
CA LEU A 157 -7.46 -10.96 0.39
C LEU A 157 -7.39 -12.48 0.32
N GLU A 158 -8.57 -13.11 0.37
CA GLU A 158 -8.74 -14.54 0.08
C GLU A 158 -9.01 -14.81 -1.41
N GLU A 159 -9.53 -13.80 -2.14
CA GLU A 159 -9.89 -13.90 -3.55
C GLU A 159 -9.42 -12.68 -4.35
N PRO A 160 -9.13 -12.84 -5.66
CA PRO A 160 -8.71 -11.76 -6.53
C PRO A 160 -9.65 -10.56 -6.51
N SER A 161 -9.11 -9.35 -6.36
CA SER A 161 -9.88 -8.11 -6.42
C SER A 161 -9.52 -7.31 -7.68
N ARG A 162 -10.38 -7.37 -8.71
CA ARG A 162 -10.19 -6.59 -9.95
C ARG A 162 -10.12 -5.09 -9.70
N LEU A 163 -10.94 -4.58 -8.78
CA LEU A 163 -10.94 -3.16 -8.43
C LEU A 163 -9.63 -2.75 -7.77
N LEU A 164 -9.19 -3.47 -6.74
CA LEU A 164 -7.96 -3.13 -6.04
C LEU A 164 -6.74 -3.28 -6.96
N LEU A 165 -6.73 -4.31 -7.80
CA LEU A 165 -5.73 -4.50 -8.84
C LEU A 165 -5.68 -3.29 -9.79
N SER A 166 -6.82 -2.88 -10.35
CA SER A 166 -6.89 -1.74 -11.27
C SER A 166 -6.36 -0.45 -10.63
N ALA A 167 -6.76 -0.18 -9.39
CA ALA A 167 -6.30 1.00 -8.65
C ALA A 167 -4.78 0.97 -8.43
N LEU A 168 -4.22 -0.17 -8.00
CA LEU A 168 -2.81 -0.32 -7.73
C LEU A 168 -1.95 -0.31 -8.98
N VAL A 169 -2.45 -0.82 -10.11
CA VAL A 169 -1.79 -0.69 -11.41
C VAL A 169 -1.67 0.79 -11.79
N GLU A 170 -2.76 1.57 -11.70
CA GLU A 170 -2.71 3.01 -11.96
C GLU A 170 -1.75 3.73 -11.00
N SER A 171 -1.79 3.39 -9.71
CA SER A 171 -0.88 3.94 -8.71
C SER A 171 0.59 3.59 -8.97
N THR A 172 0.87 2.40 -9.51
CA THR A 172 2.23 1.96 -9.87
C THR A 172 2.76 2.78 -11.03
N GLN A 173 1.93 3.08 -12.03
CA GLN A 173 2.30 3.92 -13.17
C GLN A 173 2.59 5.36 -12.74
N LYS A 174 1.75 5.94 -11.88
CA LYS A 174 1.89 7.33 -11.43
C LYS A 174 3.00 7.51 -10.39
N PHE A 175 3.06 6.61 -9.42
CA PHE A 175 3.90 6.74 -8.22
C PHE A 175 4.72 5.46 -7.93
N PRO A 176 5.58 5.02 -8.87
CA PRO A 176 6.29 3.75 -8.77
C PRO A 176 7.14 3.63 -7.50
N ASN A 177 7.76 4.72 -7.06
CA ASN A 177 8.61 4.73 -5.87
C ASN A 177 7.82 4.49 -4.58
N ASP A 178 6.59 5.01 -4.49
CA ASP A 178 5.75 4.85 -3.29
C ASP A 178 5.20 3.44 -3.23
N ILE A 179 4.73 2.90 -4.36
CA ILE A 179 4.28 1.51 -4.44
C ILE A 179 5.43 0.55 -4.12
N GLN A 180 6.63 0.83 -4.63
CA GLN A 180 7.81 0.04 -4.28
C GLN A 180 8.06 0.05 -2.76
N GLN A 181 8.03 1.23 -2.14
CA GLN A 181 8.41 1.41 -0.74
C GLN A 181 7.35 0.93 0.25
N PHE A 182 6.08 1.19 -0.01
CA PHE A 182 4.99 0.97 0.94
C PHE A 182 4.10 -0.23 0.63
N ILE A 183 4.22 -0.82 -0.56
CA ILE A 183 3.47 -2.03 -0.94
C ILE A 183 4.41 -3.19 -1.29
N PHE A 184 5.24 -3.06 -2.32
CA PHE A 184 6.09 -4.16 -2.80
C PHE A 184 7.04 -4.69 -1.71
N ILE A 185 7.86 -3.82 -1.09
CA ILE A 185 8.83 -4.22 -0.06
C ILE A 185 8.13 -4.85 1.17
N PRO A 186 7.09 -4.23 1.76
CA PRO A 186 6.40 -4.83 2.91
C PRO A 186 5.77 -6.20 2.63
N LEU A 187 5.29 -6.44 1.39
CA LEU A 187 4.65 -7.71 1.04
C LEU A 187 5.64 -8.89 0.94
N LEU A 188 6.93 -8.66 0.71
CA LEU A 188 7.93 -9.71 0.45
C LEU A 188 8.07 -10.77 1.55
N ASN A 189 7.68 -10.43 2.78
CA ASN A 189 7.83 -11.34 3.93
C ASN A 189 6.49 -11.80 4.50
N VAL A 190 5.37 -11.41 3.88
CA VAL A 190 4.03 -11.80 4.31
C VAL A 190 3.62 -13.11 3.63
N ASP A 191 2.70 -13.85 4.26
CA ASP A 191 2.05 -15.00 3.65
C ASP A 191 0.81 -14.53 2.91
N LEU A 192 0.94 -14.37 1.59
CA LEU A 192 -0.17 -13.97 0.73
C LEU A 192 -0.98 -15.18 0.29
N THR A 193 -2.30 -15.11 0.46
CA THR A 193 -3.25 -16.09 -0.09
C THR A 193 -3.49 -15.83 -1.57
N ASP A 194 -3.72 -14.57 -1.95
CA ASP A 194 -3.86 -14.12 -3.34
C ASP A 194 -2.60 -13.40 -3.85
N THR A 195 -2.08 -13.81 -5.00
CA THR A 195 -0.87 -13.22 -5.60
C THR A 195 -1.17 -12.25 -6.74
N THR A 196 -2.44 -12.10 -7.13
CA THR A 196 -2.81 -11.38 -8.37
C THR A 196 -2.42 -9.91 -8.32
N ILE A 197 -2.51 -9.29 -7.15
CA ILE A 197 -2.12 -7.89 -6.95
C ILE A 197 -0.62 -7.70 -7.10
N ILE A 198 0.19 -8.54 -6.43
CA ILE A 198 1.64 -8.39 -6.49
C ILE A 198 2.18 -8.70 -7.89
N ASP A 199 1.63 -9.73 -8.55
CA ASP A 199 1.94 -10.04 -9.95
C ASP A 199 1.55 -8.86 -10.87
N GLY A 200 0.37 -8.28 -10.67
CA GLY A 200 -0.11 -7.12 -11.42
C GLY A 200 0.76 -5.88 -11.23
N ILE A 201 1.16 -5.57 -9.99
CA ILE A 201 2.08 -4.48 -9.66
C ILE A 201 3.42 -4.70 -10.37
N VAL A 202 4.01 -5.88 -10.22
CA VAL A 202 5.32 -6.19 -10.82
C VAL A 202 5.29 -6.09 -12.35
N ASN A 203 4.24 -6.61 -12.98
CA ASN A 203 4.07 -6.52 -14.43
C ASN A 203 3.80 -5.10 -14.94
N THR A 204 3.42 -4.17 -14.06
CA THR A 204 3.14 -2.77 -14.40
C THR A 204 4.40 -1.90 -14.33
N PHE A 205 5.41 -2.30 -13.55
CA PHE A 205 6.67 -1.57 -13.52
C PHE A 205 7.35 -1.60 -14.90
N GLU A 206 7.96 -0.47 -15.27
CA GLU A 206 8.75 -0.37 -16.49
C GLU A 206 9.94 -1.36 -16.43
N PRO A 207 10.33 -2.00 -17.55
CA PRO A 207 11.41 -2.99 -17.58
C PRO A 207 12.73 -2.48 -17.00
N GLU A 208 13.02 -1.19 -17.15
CA GLU A 208 14.20 -0.50 -16.61
C GLU A 208 14.24 -0.55 -15.07
N ARG A 209 13.07 -0.64 -14.42
CA ARG A 209 12.94 -0.71 -12.96
C ARG A 209 13.05 -2.12 -12.41
N HIS A 210 13.02 -3.16 -13.25
CA HIS A 210 13.11 -4.55 -12.78
C HIS A 210 14.41 -4.81 -12.01
N ILE A 211 15.53 -4.23 -12.43
CA ILE A 211 16.82 -4.37 -11.73
C ILE A 211 16.73 -3.79 -10.30
N ILE A 212 16.04 -2.65 -10.15
CA ILE A 212 15.82 -2.02 -8.84
C ILE A 212 14.94 -2.92 -7.97
N LEU A 213 13.87 -3.49 -8.53
CA LEU A 213 12.98 -4.40 -7.81
C LEU A 213 13.70 -5.68 -7.38
N ILE A 214 14.56 -6.25 -8.23
CA ILE A 214 15.41 -7.40 -7.88
C ILE A 214 16.35 -7.03 -6.72
N ALA A 215 17.03 -5.88 -6.80
CA ALA A 215 17.93 -5.43 -5.75
C ALA A 215 17.20 -5.23 -4.41
N LYS A 216 15.98 -4.66 -4.45
CA LYS A 216 15.13 -4.55 -3.25
C LYS A 216 14.70 -5.92 -2.76
N TYR A 217 14.24 -6.79 -3.63
CA TYR A 217 13.87 -8.15 -3.26
C TYR A 217 14.98 -8.85 -2.47
N LEU A 218 16.19 -8.89 -3.02
CA LEU A 218 17.36 -9.51 -2.39
C LEU A 218 17.82 -8.83 -1.09
N SER A 219 17.48 -7.55 -0.89
CA SER A 219 17.87 -6.81 0.31
C SER A 219 16.90 -7.00 1.48
N TYR A 220 15.63 -7.33 1.19
CA TYR A 220 14.56 -7.33 2.19
C TYR A 220 13.92 -8.71 2.38
N VAL A 221 14.00 -9.62 1.42
CA VAL A 221 13.42 -10.95 1.54
C VAL A 221 14.17 -11.77 2.59
N LYS A 222 13.43 -12.40 3.51
CA LYS A 222 13.98 -13.32 4.51
C LYS A 222 14.07 -14.75 3.99
N GLU A 223 13.12 -15.14 3.16
CA GLU A 223 13.01 -16.49 2.61
C GLU A 223 12.32 -16.50 1.24
N LEU A 224 12.80 -17.32 0.30
CA LEU A 224 12.12 -17.58 -0.96
C LEU A 224 10.88 -18.46 -0.73
N LYS A 225 9.68 -17.90 -0.91
CA LYS A 225 8.39 -18.58 -0.84
C LYS A 225 7.90 -18.99 -2.24
N SER A 226 7.01 -19.99 -2.32
CA SER A 226 6.47 -20.48 -3.61
C SER A 226 5.81 -19.37 -4.44
N TRP A 227 5.05 -18.47 -3.79
CA TRP A 227 4.38 -17.38 -4.49
C TRP A 227 5.36 -16.34 -5.08
N HIS A 228 6.60 -16.25 -4.57
CA HIS A 228 7.61 -15.37 -5.14
C HIS A 228 8.02 -15.78 -6.57
N LEU A 229 7.91 -17.08 -6.90
CA LEU A 229 8.39 -17.62 -8.17
C LEU A 229 7.69 -16.99 -9.38
N SER A 230 6.41 -16.60 -9.23
CA SER A 230 5.61 -15.98 -10.28
C SER A 230 6.20 -14.63 -10.72
N PHE A 231 6.24 -13.66 -9.80
CA PHE A 231 6.73 -12.32 -10.13
C PHE A 231 8.25 -12.29 -10.34
N LEU A 232 9.03 -13.16 -9.67
CA LEU A 232 10.46 -13.28 -9.94
C LEU A 232 10.73 -13.74 -11.36
N HIS A 233 9.88 -14.61 -11.92
CA HIS A 233 10.01 -15.03 -13.31
C HIS A 233 9.86 -13.83 -14.25
N THR A 234 8.96 -12.88 -13.97
CA THR A 234 8.87 -11.62 -14.73
C THR A 234 10.15 -10.81 -14.60
N LEU A 235 10.62 -10.59 -13.36
CA LEU A 235 11.77 -9.71 -13.10
C LEU A 235 13.08 -10.23 -13.72
N ILE A 236 13.33 -11.54 -13.62
CA ILE A 236 14.59 -12.18 -14.00
C ILE A 236 14.79 -12.27 -15.53
N THR A 237 13.77 -11.93 -16.32
CA THR A 237 13.94 -11.81 -17.78
C THR A 237 14.93 -10.70 -18.17
N THR A 238 15.14 -9.70 -17.30
CA THR A 238 16.11 -8.61 -17.49
C THR A 238 17.53 -9.07 -17.16
N THR A 239 18.52 -8.66 -17.97
CA THR A 239 19.94 -8.92 -17.72
C THR A 239 20.42 -8.24 -16.44
N THR A 240 21.03 -8.99 -15.54
CA THR A 240 21.52 -8.54 -14.23
C THR A 240 23.05 -8.50 -14.19
N ASP A 241 23.61 -7.67 -13.29
CA ASP A 241 25.05 -7.60 -13.09
C ASP A 241 25.59 -8.82 -12.30
N ILE A 242 26.92 -8.98 -12.27
CA ILE A 242 27.57 -10.13 -11.62
C ILE A 242 27.23 -10.18 -10.13
N THR A 243 27.19 -9.04 -9.45
CA THR A 243 26.91 -8.94 -8.01
C THR A 243 25.49 -9.32 -7.63
N LEU A 244 24.50 -8.95 -8.45
CA LEU A 244 23.11 -9.36 -8.26
C LEU A 244 22.94 -10.84 -8.62
N ASN A 245 23.66 -11.32 -9.65
CA ASN A 245 23.68 -12.73 -10.00
C ASN A 245 24.20 -13.60 -8.87
N ASP A 246 25.26 -13.19 -8.16
CA ASP A 246 25.79 -13.93 -7.00
C ASP A 246 24.70 -14.15 -5.95
N LYS A 247 24.01 -13.07 -5.57
CA LYS A 247 22.94 -13.12 -4.57
C LYS A 247 21.73 -13.93 -5.03
N LEU A 248 21.34 -13.82 -6.31
CA LEU A 248 20.24 -14.60 -6.88
C LEU A 248 20.57 -16.09 -6.93
N VAL A 249 21.77 -16.45 -7.42
CA VAL A 249 22.22 -17.84 -7.49
C VAL A 249 22.27 -18.44 -6.10
N GLN A 250 22.79 -17.71 -5.12
CA GLN A 250 22.84 -18.15 -3.73
C GLN A 250 21.43 -18.38 -3.16
N LEU A 251 20.50 -17.44 -3.34
CA LEU A 251 19.12 -17.61 -2.88
C LEU A 251 18.44 -18.83 -3.51
N LEU A 252 18.67 -19.04 -4.82
CA LEU A 252 18.10 -20.17 -5.55
C LEU A 252 18.73 -21.50 -5.11
N SER A 253 20.04 -21.54 -4.84
CA SER A 253 20.74 -22.76 -4.41
C SER A 253 20.31 -23.17 -3.00
N GLU A 254 20.19 -22.22 -2.07
CA GLU A 254 19.73 -22.46 -0.69
C GLU A 254 18.35 -23.13 -0.64
N LYS A 255 17.49 -22.86 -1.62
CA LYS A 255 16.11 -23.38 -1.69
C LYS A 255 15.87 -24.39 -2.81
N ALA A 256 16.93 -24.83 -3.48
CA ALA A 256 16.81 -25.71 -4.64
C ALA A 256 16.23 -27.09 -4.30
N VAL A 257 16.55 -27.63 -3.12
CA VAL A 257 16.01 -28.92 -2.66
C VAL A 257 14.52 -28.81 -2.35
N ASP A 258 14.12 -27.73 -1.67
CA ASP A 258 12.72 -27.48 -1.29
C ASP A 258 11.81 -27.35 -2.52
N PHE A 259 12.28 -26.65 -3.57
CA PHE A 259 11.52 -26.40 -4.79
C PHE A 259 11.85 -27.34 -5.97
N ALA A 260 12.63 -28.40 -5.77
CA ALA A 260 13.11 -29.24 -6.87
C ALA A 260 11.97 -29.78 -7.77
N LYS A 261 10.84 -30.15 -7.17
CA LYS A 261 9.65 -30.67 -7.89
C LYS A 261 8.77 -29.58 -8.49
N ASP A 262 9.00 -28.31 -8.15
CA ASP A 262 8.17 -27.19 -8.60
C ASP A 262 8.53 -26.80 -10.05
N LYS A 263 7.52 -26.84 -10.91
CA LYS A 263 7.65 -26.49 -12.34
C LYS A 263 7.98 -25.02 -12.54
N SER A 264 7.42 -24.13 -11.71
CA SER A 264 7.66 -22.70 -11.75
C SER A 264 9.11 -22.39 -11.36
N PHE A 265 9.65 -23.10 -10.36
CA PHE A 265 11.05 -22.98 -9.98
C PHE A 265 11.99 -23.42 -11.11
N GLY A 266 11.75 -24.60 -11.70
CA GLY A 266 12.56 -25.05 -12.84
C GLY A 266 12.50 -24.10 -14.04
N LYS A 267 11.33 -23.49 -14.31
CA LYS A 267 11.22 -22.44 -15.34
C LYS A 267 12.00 -21.18 -14.98
N LEU A 268 11.92 -20.73 -13.72
CA LEU A 268 12.62 -19.55 -13.22
C LEU A 268 14.13 -19.68 -13.43
N VAL A 269 14.72 -20.80 -12.96
CA VAL A 269 16.16 -21.06 -13.09
C VAL A 269 16.57 -21.14 -14.56
N LEU A 270 15.77 -21.80 -15.40
CA LEU A 270 16.07 -21.88 -16.84
C LEU A 270 16.02 -20.51 -17.52
N SER A 271 15.01 -19.70 -17.22
CA SER A 271 14.87 -18.33 -17.74
C SER A 271 16.03 -17.46 -17.27
N PHE A 272 16.43 -17.58 -16.01
CA PHE A 272 17.59 -16.88 -15.46
C PHE A 272 18.89 -17.18 -16.21
N ILE A 273 19.18 -18.46 -16.44
CA ILE A 273 20.36 -18.92 -17.18
C ILE A 273 20.32 -18.44 -18.63
N LYS A 274 19.14 -18.34 -19.25
CA LYS A 274 19.02 -17.85 -20.64
C LYS A 274 19.23 -16.35 -20.75
N SER A 275 18.67 -15.58 -19.82
CA SER A 275 18.77 -14.12 -19.81
C SER A 275 20.17 -13.63 -19.42
N ASN A 276 20.93 -14.41 -18.65
CA ASN A 276 22.26 -14.04 -18.18
C ASN A 276 23.32 -14.97 -18.77
N ILE A 277 24.24 -14.41 -19.58
CA ILE A 277 25.28 -15.20 -20.28
C ILE A 277 26.64 -15.13 -19.56
N LYS A 278 26.82 -14.16 -18.66
CA LYS A 278 28.08 -13.91 -17.97
C LYS A 278 27.97 -14.35 -16.51
N PHE A 279 28.23 -15.64 -16.27
CA PHE A 279 28.38 -16.19 -14.93
C PHE A 279 29.85 -16.38 -14.56
N SER A 280 30.20 -16.12 -13.31
CA SER A 280 31.47 -16.56 -12.72
C SER A 280 31.53 -18.10 -12.64
N ASN A 281 32.71 -18.68 -12.46
CA ASN A 281 32.84 -20.13 -12.32
C ASN A 281 32.07 -20.66 -11.10
N GLU A 282 32.13 -19.94 -9.98
CA GLU A 282 31.39 -20.28 -8.75
C GLU A 282 29.87 -20.25 -8.97
N GLN A 283 29.36 -19.22 -9.67
CA GLN A 283 27.94 -19.14 -10.05
C GLN A 283 27.53 -20.32 -10.95
N LYS A 284 28.37 -20.68 -11.93
CA LYS A 284 28.11 -21.82 -12.82
C LYS A 284 28.05 -23.13 -12.04
N GLU A 285 28.95 -23.35 -11.08
CA GLU A 285 28.96 -24.54 -10.23
C GLU A 285 27.68 -24.66 -9.41
N LEU A 286 27.25 -23.58 -8.74
CA LEU A 286 25.99 -23.58 -7.97
C LEU A 286 24.78 -23.85 -8.88
N LEU A 287 24.71 -23.22 -10.05
CA LEU A 287 23.64 -23.49 -11.03
C LEU A 287 23.68 -24.94 -11.54
N TRP A 288 24.87 -25.51 -11.67
CA TRP A 288 25.07 -26.90 -12.05
C TRP A 288 24.56 -27.86 -10.98
N GLU A 289 24.81 -27.55 -9.70
CA GLU A 289 24.28 -28.30 -8.56
C GLU A 289 22.75 -28.29 -8.52
N ILE A 290 22.13 -27.12 -8.69
CA ILE A 290 20.65 -26.97 -8.78
C ILE A 290 20.08 -27.87 -9.88
N ALA A 291 20.69 -27.82 -11.07
CA ALA A 291 20.27 -28.65 -12.20
C ALA A 291 20.50 -30.16 -11.94
N ASN A 292 21.46 -30.53 -11.09
CA ASN A 292 21.77 -31.92 -10.81
C ASN A 292 20.89 -32.58 -9.76
N ILE A 293 20.19 -31.81 -8.93
CA ILE A 293 19.20 -32.36 -8.01
C ILE A 293 18.21 -33.23 -8.79
N ASN A 294 18.05 -34.49 -8.35
CA ASN A 294 17.39 -35.53 -9.15
C ASN A 294 15.95 -35.20 -9.54
N GLN A 295 15.26 -34.41 -8.72
CA GLN A 295 13.86 -34.05 -8.90
C GLN A 295 13.66 -32.78 -9.73
N THR A 296 14.74 -32.05 -10.06
CA THR A 296 14.68 -30.77 -10.78
C THR A 296 14.12 -30.92 -12.18
N LEU A 297 13.06 -30.17 -12.45
CA LEU A 297 12.46 -30.07 -13.78
C LEU A 297 13.33 -29.20 -14.71
N TYR A 298 13.32 -29.51 -16.02
CA TYR A 298 14.13 -28.83 -17.05
C TYR A 298 15.66 -29.00 -16.91
N LYS A 299 16.13 -30.01 -16.17
CA LYS A 299 17.54 -30.38 -16.00
C LYS A 299 18.37 -30.39 -17.29
N LYS A 300 17.93 -31.14 -18.32
CA LYS A 300 18.66 -31.27 -19.59
C LYS A 300 18.88 -29.90 -20.29
N PRO A 301 17.84 -29.07 -20.50
CA PRO A 301 18.01 -27.70 -21.00
C PRO A 301 19.01 -26.86 -20.20
N MET A 302 18.92 -26.85 -18.87
CA MET A 302 19.84 -26.07 -18.02
C MET A 302 21.29 -26.52 -18.21
N GLN A 303 21.54 -27.83 -18.12
CA GLN A 303 22.87 -28.41 -18.26
C GLN A 303 23.49 -28.16 -19.63
N ASN A 304 22.68 -28.20 -20.70
CA ASN A 304 23.18 -27.95 -22.05
C ASN A 304 23.66 -26.51 -22.22
N ILE A 305 22.92 -25.54 -21.65
CA ILE A 305 23.30 -24.13 -21.72
C ILE A 305 24.56 -23.89 -20.88
N LEU A 306 24.59 -24.38 -19.63
CA LEU A 306 25.74 -24.20 -18.74
C LEU A 306 27.03 -24.86 -19.28
N LYS A 307 26.93 -25.99 -19.99
CA LYS A 307 28.09 -26.62 -20.68
C LYS A 307 28.63 -25.78 -21.84
N SER A 308 27.78 -25.00 -22.48
CA SER A 308 28.14 -24.18 -23.65
C SER A 308 28.72 -22.81 -23.27
N MET A 309 28.60 -22.42 -22.00
CA MET A 309 29.09 -21.14 -21.44
C MET A 309 30.48 -21.26 -20.85
#